data_AF-A0A937V7H7-F1
#
_entry.id   AF-A0A937V7H7-F1
#
_cell.length_a   1.000
_cell.length_b   1.000
_cell.length_c   1.000
_cell.angle_alpha   90.00
_cell.angle_beta   90.00
_cell.angle_gamma   90.00
#
_symmetry.space_group_name_H-M   'P 1'
#
loop_
_entity.id
_entity.type
_entity.pdbx_description
1 polymer ?
#
loop_
_entity_poly.entity_id
_entity_poly.type
_entity_poly.pdbx_seq_one_letter_code
_entity_poly.pdbx_strand_id
1 'polypeptide(L)' 'MNRGCIAVGEIKCDSCSHLIEHGERYLLIEEKEDEKSRFCVDCCLSKGYAAYVEEKKGELMLTFFPARLDSREAQKDKI' A
#
# COMPACT_ATOMS: atom_id res chain seq x y z
N MET A 1 -12.78 1.52 2.86
CA MET A 1 -12.17 1.97 1.59
C MET A 1 -10.67 2.07 1.77
N ASN A 2 -9.87 1.65 0.80
CA ASN A 2 -8.40 1.67 0.89
C ASN A 2 -7.86 2.75 -0.04
N ARG A 3 -6.98 3.64 0.43
CA ARG A 3 -6.44 4.74 -0.35
C ARG A 3 -4.93 4.86 -0.17
N GLY A 4 -4.19 4.96 -1.27
CA GLY A 4 -2.82 5.46 -1.26
C GLY A 4 -2.83 6.97 -1.05
N CYS A 5 -2.02 7.48 -0.14
CA CYS A 5 -1.98 8.89 0.25
C CYS A 5 -0.54 9.41 0.27
N ILE A 6 -0.40 10.73 0.19
CA ILE A 6 0.86 11.46 0.42
C ILE A 6 0.67 12.28 1.69
N ALA A 7 1.63 12.21 2.60
CA ALA A 7 1.62 12.96 3.84
C ALA A 7 1.85 14.45 3.58
N VAL A 8 0.96 15.30 4.10
CA VAL A 8 1.07 16.78 4.06
C VAL A 8 1.65 17.33 5.39
N GLY A 9 1.93 16.44 6.33
CA GLY A 9 2.54 16.71 7.63
C GLY A 9 2.87 15.38 8.30
N GLU A 10 3.31 15.41 9.55
CA GLU A 10 3.67 14.19 10.28
C GLU A 10 2.45 13.29 10.50
N ILE A 11 2.54 12.04 10.03
CA ILE A 11 1.53 11.01 10.24
C ILE A 11 2.18 9.83 10.94
N LYS A 12 1.59 9.36 12.04
CA LYS A 12 2.11 8.15 12.71
C LYS A 12 1.63 6.89 11.98
N CYS A 13 2.54 5.97 11.70
CA CYS A 13 2.21 4.62 11.25
C CYS A 13 1.63 3.81 12.43
N ASP A 14 0.45 3.22 12.27
CA ASP A 14 -0.24 2.49 13.33
C ASP A 14 0.38 1.11 13.60
N SER A 15 1.24 0.59 12.71
CA SER A 15 1.91 -0.70 12.91
C SER A 15 3.29 -0.58 13.58
N CYS A 16 4.16 0.31 13.09
CA CYS A 16 5.53 0.42 13.60
C CYS A 16 5.77 1.69 14.44
N SER A 17 4.76 2.56 14.58
CA SER A 17 4.86 3.85 15.28
C SER A 17 5.85 4.85 14.68
N HIS A 18 6.48 4.56 13.55
CA HIS A 18 7.34 5.51 12.82
C HIS A 18 6.51 6.71 12.32
N LEU A 19 7.14 7.89 12.31
CA LEU A 19 6.56 9.10 11.73
C LEU A 19 6.77 9.07 10.22
N ILE A 20 5.69 9.26 9.48
CA ILE A 20 5.64 9.41 8.05
C ILE A 20 5.70 10.91 7.77
N GLU A 21 6.80 11.36 7.19
CA GLU A 21 7.12 12.77 7.00
C GLU A 21 6.42 13.36 5.76
N HIS A 22 6.44 14.69 5.65
CA HIS A 22 5.86 15.39 4.50
C HIS A 22 6.42 14.87 3.16
N GLY A 23 5.53 14.53 2.24
CA GLY A 23 5.88 14.00 0.91
C GLY A 23 6.01 12.49 0.86
N GLU A 24 6.08 11.81 2.00
CA GLU A 24 6.11 10.35 2.03
C GLU A 24 4.74 9.74 1.74
N ARG A 25 4.76 8.53 1.19
CA ARG A 25 3.55 7.78 0.85
C ARG A 25 3.12 6.91 2.01
N TYR A 26 1.81 6.73 2.14
CA TYR A 26 1.24 5.81 3.11
C TYR A 26 -0.09 5.24 2.62
N LEU A 27 -0.53 4.15 3.24
CA LEU A 27 -1.83 3.56 2.99
C LEU A 27 -2.79 3.94 4.12
N LEU A 28 -3.96 4.43 3.74
CA LEU A 28 -5.11 4.59 4.62
C LEU A 28 -6.11 3.45 4.36
N ILE A 29 -6.44 2.69 5.40
CA ILE A 29 -7.50 1.67 5.37
C ILE A 29 -8.63 2.17 6.28
N GLU A 30 -9.83 2.31 5.72
CA GLU A 30 -11.06 2.56 6.48
C GLU A 30 -11.80 1.24 6.67
N GLU A 31 -11.80 0.73 7.91
CA GLU A 31 -12.34 -0.58 8.29
C GLU A 31 -13.85 -0.50 8.60
N LYS A 32 -14.28 0.54 9.32
CA LYS A 32 -15.68 0.88 9.65
C LYS A 32 -15.85 2.40 9.65
N GLU A 33 -17.10 2.87 9.78
CA GLU A 33 -17.37 4.28 10.06
C GLU A 33 -16.56 4.68 11.30
N ASP A 34 -15.63 5.63 11.11
CA ASP A 34 -14.66 6.18 12.06
C ASP A 34 -13.40 5.37 12.42
N GLU A 35 -13.27 4.11 12.02
CA GLU A 35 -12.03 3.33 12.23
C GLU A 35 -11.08 3.46 11.03
N LYS A 36 -9.95 4.17 11.25
CA LYS A 36 -8.94 4.46 10.22
C LYS A 36 -7.55 3.99 10.65
N SER A 37 -6.97 3.11 9.85
CA SER A 37 -5.61 2.59 10.02
C SER A 37 -4.67 3.19 8.98
N ARG A 38 -3.49 3.65 9.42
CA ARG A 38 -2.46 4.30 8.60
C ARG A 38 -1.18 3.48 8.63
N PHE A 39 -0.67 3.13 7.45
CA PHE A 39 0.52 2.29 7.33
C PHE A 39 1.56 2.96 6.42
N CYS A 40 2.81 3.07 6.89
CA CYS A 40 3.93 3.47 6.04
C CYS A 40 4.17 2.43 4.92
N VAL A 41 4.93 2.82 3.89
CA VAL A 41 5.26 1.94 2.76
C VAL A 41 5.88 0.62 3.23
N ASP A 42 6.84 0.65 4.15
CA ASP A 42 7.52 -0.56 4.61
C ASP A 42 6.57 -1.55 5.29
N CYS A 43 5.67 -1.05 6.14
CA CYS A 43 4.64 -1.88 6.75
C CYS A 43 3.66 -2.42 5.69
N CYS A 44 3.35 -1.66 4.64
CA CYS A 44 2.52 -2.14 3.55
C CYS A 44 3.20 -3.26 2.76
N LEU A 45 4.49 -3.11 2.44
CA LEU A 45 5.28 -4.14 1.76
C LEU A 45 5.36 -5.41 2.61
N SER A 46 5.67 -5.27 3.91
CA SER A 46 5.76 -6.41 4.83
C SER A 46 4.43 -7.14 5.04
N LYS A 47 3.30 -6.43 4.99
CA LYS A 47 1.95 -7.02 5.13
C LYS A 47 1.35 -7.51 3.81
N GLY A 48 2.03 -7.29 2.68
CA GLY A 48 1.52 -7.63 1.35
C GLY A 48 0.43 -6.67 0.84
N TYR A 49 0.25 -5.51 1.46
CA TYR A 49 -0.66 -4.46 0.97
C TYR A 49 -0.08 -3.64 -0.17
N ALA A 50 1.24 -3.72 -0.39
CA ALA A 50 1.91 -3.08 -1.51
C ALA A 50 2.97 -4.00 -2.09
N ALA A 51 3.32 -3.75 -3.35
CA ALA A 51 4.52 -4.31 -3.96
C ALA A 51 5.09 -3.35 -5.00
N TYR A 52 6.35 -3.54 -5.33
CA TYR A 52 6.95 -2.94 -6.51
C TYR A 52 6.59 -3.78 -7.73
N VAL A 53 5.85 -3.19 -8.66
CA VAL A 53 5.40 -3.84 -9.91
C VAL A 53 6.16 -3.22 -11.07
N GLU A 54 6.64 -4.05 -11.98
CA GLU A 54 7.21 -3.59 -13.24
C GLU A 54 6.07 -3.22 -14.20
N GLU A 55 5.87 -1.93 -14.44
CA GLU A 55 4.85 -1.40 -15.35
C GLU A 55 5.39 -1.28 -16.80
N LYS A 56 6.68 -0.95 -16.92
CA LYS A 56 7.45 -0.95 -18.17
C LYS A 56 8.81 -1.54 -17.89
N LYS A 57 9.48 -2.01 -18.95
CA LYS A 57 10.80 -2.65 -18.83
C LYS A 57 11.79 -1.77 -18.06
N GLY A 58 12.20 -2.23 -16.87
CA GLY A 58 13.12 -1.54 -15.97
C GLY A 58 12.50 -0.48 -15.05
N GLU A 59 11.20 -0.22 -15.14
CA GLU A 59 10.50 0.78 -14.31
C GLU A 59 9.65 0.08 -13.23
N LEU A 60 10.14 0.09 -11.99
CA LEU A 60 9.41 -0.39 -10.83
C LEU A 60 8.55 0.72 -10.21
N MET A 61 7.26 0.47 -10.10
CA MET A 61 6.31 1.35 -9.44
C MET A 61 5.80 0.70 -8.16
N LEU A 62 5.84 1.44 -7.05
CA LEU A 62 5.18 0.99 -5.82
C LEU A 62 3.66 1.10 -6.04
N THR A 63 2.99 -0.04 -5.98
CA THR A 63 1.55 -0.17 -6.21
C THR A 63 0.91 -0.77 -4.97
N PHE A 64 -0.12 -0.11 -4.42
CA PHE A 64 -0.94 -0.65 -3.34
C PHE A 64 -1.99 -1.59 -3.92
N PHE A 65 -2.20 -2.75 -3.27
CA PHE A 65 -3.12 -3.81 -3.68
C PHE A 65 -3.06 -4.11 -5.19
N PRO A 66 -1.88 -4.46 -5.74
CA PRO A 66 -1.77 -4.74 -7.16
C PRO A 66 -2.53 -6.01 -7.52
N ALA A 67 -3.33 -5.96 -8.61
CA ALA A 67 -4.19 -7.06 -9.06
C ALA A 67 -3.43 -8.40 -9.25
N ARG A 68 -2.14 -8.36 -9.59
CA ARG A 68 -1.33 -9.57 -9.81
C ARG A 68 -0.96 -10.32 -8.52
N LEU A 69 -1.18 -9.73 -7.35
CA LEU A 69 -0.97 -10.37 -6.04
C LEU A 69 -2.27 -10.87 -5.41
N ASP A 70 -3.44 -10.59 -6.01
CA ASP A 70 -4.70 -11.18 -5.60
C ASP A 70 -4.67 -12.67 -5.96
N SER A 71 -4.47 -13.49 -4.95
CA SER A 71 -4.38 -14.96 -5.00
C SER A 71 -5.67 -15.65 -5.48
N ARG A 72 -6.62 -14.89 -6.05
CA ARG A 72 -7.87 -15.36 -6.66
C ARG A 72 -7.87 -15.22 -8.19
N GLU A 73 -6.94 -14.47 -8.80
CA GLU A 73 -6.91 -14.27 -10.26
C GLU A 73 -5.65 -14.81 -10.95
N ALA A 74 -4.62 -15.23 -10.21
CA ALA A 74 -3.39 -15.81 -10.78
C ALA A 74 -3.56 -17.21 -11.45
N GLN A 75 -4.80 -17.70 -11.64
CA GLN A 75 -5.07 -19.03 -12.19
C GLN A 75 -5.89 -19.02 -13.50
N LYS A 76 -6.10 -17.87 -14.16
CA LYS A 76 -6.87 -17.82 -15.42
C LYS A 76 -6.07 -17.62 -16.72
N ASP A 77 -4.77 -17.35 -16.68
CA ASP A 77 -3.97 -17.12 -17.90
C ASP A 77 -3.11 -18.32 -18.33
N LYS A 78 -3.61 -19.54 -18.13
CA LYS A 78 -3.08 -20.76 -18.77
C LYS A 78 -4.22 -21.54 -19.44
N ILE A 79 -4.71 -21.04 -20.56
CA ILE A 79 -5.37 -21.84 -21.61
C ILE A 79 -4.83 -21.38 -22.95
#